data_AF-A0A0G1W2N9-F1
#
_entry.id   AF-A0A0G1W2N9-F1
#
_cell.length_a   1.000
_cell.length_b   1.000
_cell.length_c   1.000
_cell.angle_alpha   90.00
_cell.angle_beta   90.00
_cell.angle_gamma   90.00
#
_symmetry.space_group_name_H-M   'P 1'
#
loop_
_entity.id
_entity.type
_entity.pdbx_description
1 polymer ?
#
loop_
_entity_poly.entity_id
_entity_poly.type
_entity_poly.pdbx_seq_one_letter_code
_entity_poly.pdbx_strand_id
1 'polypeptide(L)'
;MNTVPDHLEGKAREAAQVIIDCVLIQNSQAQLSESVFLSPEFNHTGYGNNAVLVVLHEEGPHRPFFLYNNPRLIEMYEALTEELALVSLWCEQCTDWCSAIYTMDK
;
A
#
# COMPACT_ATOMS: atom_id res chain seq x y z
N MET A 1 0.95 -17.15 -1.43
CA MET A 1 0.33 -16.84 -0.13
C MET A 1 0.50 -15.35 0.08
N ASN A 2 -0.56 -14.64 0.47
CA ASN A 2 -0.44 -13.23 0.81
C ASN A 2 0.07 -13.15 2.25
N THR A 3 1.37 -12.91 2.39
CA THR A 3 2.04 -12.80 3.68
C THR A 3 2.80 -11.48 3.72
N VAL A 4 2.80 -10.83 4.88
CA VAL A 4 3.65 -9.66 5.08
C VAL A 4 5.11 -10.10 4.97
N PRO A 5 5.93 -9.48 4.09
CA PRO A 5 7.33 -9.87 3.96
C PRO A 5 8.07 -9.83 5.30
N ASP A 6 8.94 -10.83 5.53
CA ASP A 6 9.64 -11.01 6.81
C ASP A 6 10.61 -9.87 7.15
N HIS A 7 11.06 -9.12 6.13
CA HIS A 7 11.97 -7.99 6.30
C HIS A 7 11.28 -6.70 6.74
N LEU A 8 9.93 -6.66 6.78
CA LEU A 8 9.19 -5.49 7.23
C LEU A 8 8.95 -5.54 8.73
N GLU A 9 9.24 -4.42 9.39
CA GLU A 9 9.11 -4.23 10.83
C GLU A 9 8.27 -2.99 11.17
N GLY A 10 7.82 -2.89 12.44
CA GLY A 10 7.12 -1.72 12.96
C GLY A 10 5.94 -1.25 12.10
N LYS A 11 5.92 0.06 11.79
CA LYS A 11 4.86 0.70 10.99
C LYS A 11 4.82 0.20 9.55
N ALA A 12 5.94 -0.21 8.97
CA ALA A 12 5.98 -0.79 7.63
C ALA A 12 5.23 -2.14 7.59
N ARG A 13 5.45 -2.97 8.62
CA ARG A 13 4.77 -4.25 8.78
C ARG A 13 3.26 -4.08 8.98
N GLU A 14 2.87 -3.15 9.84
CA GLU A 14 1.48 -2.81 10.09
C GLU A 14 0.77 -2.32 8.82
N ALA A 15 1.40 -1.42 8.07
CA ALA A 15 0.91 -0.93 6.79
C ALA A 15 0.68 -2.07 5.78
N ALA A 16 1.66 -2.96 5.61
CA ALA A 16 1.57 -4.09 4.70
C ALA A 16 0.43 -5.06 5.09
N GLN A 17 0.25 -5.30 6.39
CA GLN A 17 -0.84 -6.14 6.89
C GLN A 17 -2.22 -5.54 6.55
N VAL A 18 -2.42 -4.23 6.83
CA VAL A 18 -3.67 -3.53 6.52
C VAL A 18 -3.99 -3.58 5.02
N ILE A 19 -2.98 -3.36 4.16
CA ILE A 19 -3.16 -3.45 2.71
C ILE A 19 -3.58 -4.86 2.29
N ILE A 20 -2.89 -5.90 2.77
CA ILE A 20 -3.20 -7.29 2.45
C ILE A 20 -4.64 -7.62 2.85
N ASP A 21 -5.03 -7.26 4.07
CA ASP A 21 -6.36 -7.56 4.61
C ASP A 21 -7.44 -6.82 3.82
N CYS A 22 -7.26 -5.52 3.54
CA CYS A 22 -8.20 -4.72 2.75
C CYS A 22 -8.40 -5.32 1.34
N VAL A 23 -7.30 -5.67 0.66
CA VAL A 23 -7.36 -6.27 -0.69
C VAL A 23 -8.03 -7.65 -0.65
N LEU A 24 -7.77 -8.47 0.36
CA LEU A 24 -8.37 -9.80 0.48
C LEU A 24 -9.86 -9.77 0.84
N ILE A 25 -10.30 -8.81 1.65
CA ILE A 25 -11.72 -8.62 1.98
C ILE A 25 -12.52 -8.30 0.71
N GLN A 26 -11.98 -7.44 -0.14
CA GLN A 26 -12.65 -6.97 -1.36
C GLN A 26 -12.41 -7.89 -2.57
N ASN A 27 -11.31 -8.64 -2.58
CA ASN A 27 -10.94 -9.58 -3.63
C ASN A 27 -10.20 -10.79 -3.05
N SER A 28 -10.96 -11.78 -2.57
CA SER A 28 -10.44 -12.99 -1.91
C SER A 28 -9.48 -13.84 -2.77
N GLN A 29 -9.45 -13.62 -4.09
CA GLN A 29 -8.56 -14.32 -5.02
C GLN A 29 -7.30 -13.50 -5.38
N ALA A 30 -7.17 -12.27 -4.89
CA ALA A 30 -6.01 -11.43 -5.14
C ALA A 30 -4.73 -12.10 -4.61
N GLN A 31 -3.66 -12.04 -5.41
CA GLN A 31 -2.33 -12.46 -4.99
C GLN A 31 -1.42 -11.23 -4.97
N LEU A 32 -0.81 -10.96 -3.82
CA LEU A 32 0.22 -9.93 -3.65
C LEU A 32 1.57 -10.63 -3.48
N SER A 33 2.57 -10.23 -4.27
CA SER A 33 3.93 -10.76 -4.14
C SER A 33 4.74 -9.94 -3.14
N GLU A 34 5.81 -10.51 -2.57
CA GLU A 34 6.69 -9.78 -1.64
C GLU A 34 7.34 -8.55 -2.28
N SER A 35 7.57 -8.59 -3.60
CA SER A 35 8.10 -7.46 -4.38
C SER A 35 7.16 -6.25 -4.45
N VAL A 36 5.91 -6.39 -4.00
CA VAL A 36 4.95 -5.29 -3.87
C VAL A 36 5.34 -4.36 -2.73
N PHE A 37 5.85 -4.89 -1.62
CA PHE A 37 6.07 -4.12 -0.40
C PHE A 37 7.55 -3.89 -0.17
N LEU A 38 8.00 -2.66 -0.42
CA LEU A 38 9.39 -2.27 -0.26
C LEU A 38 9.54 -1.36 0.94
N SER A 39 10.46 -1.71 1.84
CA SER A 39 10.89 -0.76 2.85
C SER A 39 11.55 0.46 2.19
N PRO A 40 11.44 1.67 2.75
CA PRO A 40 11.97 2.90 2.15
C PRO A 40 13.47 2.84 1.81
N GLU A 41 14.27 2.13 2.61
CA GLU A 41 15.70 1.92 2.36
C GLU A 41 16.00 1.07 1.10
N PHE A 42 15.02 0.32 0.61
CA PHE A 42 15.10 -0.43 -0.65
C PHE A 42 14.45 0.33 -1.82
N ASN A 43 14.08 1.60 -1.63
CA ASN A 43 13.39 2.34 -2.65
C ASN A 43 14.32 2.83 -3.77
N HIS A 44 14.37 2.06 -4.85
CA HIS A 44 15.10 2.43 -6.09
C HIS A 44 14.41 3.52 -6.92
N THR A 45 13.22 4.00 -6.50
CA THR A 45 12.37 4.86 -7.34
C THR A 45 12.53 6.36 -7.06
N GLY A 46 13.17 6.76 -5.95
CA GLY A 46 13.35 8.17 -5.57
C GLY A 46 12.10 8.85 -4.98
N TYR A 47 11.00 8.11 -4.78
CA TYR A 47 9.77 8.58 -4.14
C TYR A 47 9.72 8.22 -2.64
N GLY A 48 8.72 8.68 -1.87
CA GLY A 48 8.57 8.21 -0.48
C GLY A 48 9.68 8.63 0.49
N ASN A 49 10.27 9.81 0.33
CA ASN A 49 11.18 10.36 1.34
C ASN A 49 10.41 10.52 2.68
N ASN A 50 10.88 9.83 3.73
CA ASN A 50 10.19 9.68 5.02
C ASN A 50 8.92 8.81 5.00
N ALA A 51 8.65 8.07 3.92
CA ALA A 51 7.63 7.02 3.95
C ALA A 51 8.03 5.94 4.96
N VAL A 52 7.04 5.21 5.47
CA VAL A 52 7.28 3.98 6.23
C VAL A 52 7.24 2.75 5.33
N LEU A 53 6.57 2.84 4.18
CA LEU A 53 6.43 1.75 3.23
C LEU A 53 6.23 2.30 1.82
N VAL A 54 6.83 1.64 0.83
CA VAL A 54 6.60 1.89 -0.59
C VAL A 54 5.91 0.68 -1.19
N VAL A 55 4.88 0.92 -2.00
CA VAL A 55 4.04 -0.13 -2.58
C VAL A 55 4.11 -0.06 -4.11
N LEU A 56 4.62 -1.13 -4.73
CA LEU A 56 4.63 -1.31 -6.18
C LEU A 56 3.36 -2.01 -6.64
N HIS A 57 2.64 -1.40 -7.57
CA HIS A 57 1.36 -1.89 -8.09
C HIS A 57 1.27 -1.83 -9.62
N GLU A 58 2.44 -1.88 -10.28
CA GLU A 58 2.62 -1.76 -11.74
C GLU A 58 1.57 -2.55 -12.54
N GLU A 59 1.39 -3.85 -12.24
CA GLU A 59 0.22 -4.62 -12.63
C GLU A 59 -0.16 -5.62 -11.52
N GLY A 60 -1.40 -5.57 -11.04
CA GLY A 60 -1.85 -6.48 -10.00
C GLY A 60 -3.29 -6.23 -9.53
N PRO A 61 -3.91 -7.23 -8.89
CA PRO A 61 -5.29 -7.14 -8.40
C PRO A 61 -5.47 -6.09 -7.28
N HIS A 62 -4.38 -5.65 -6.66
CA HIS A 62 -4.33 -4.60 -5.65
C HIS A 62 -4.19 -3.20 -6.22
N ARG A 63 -3.80 -3.05 -7.50
CA ARG A 63 -3.58 -1.74 -8.14
C ARG A 63 -4.76 -0.77 -8.00
N PRO A 64 -6.02 -1.18 -8.15
CA PRO A 64 -7.15 -0.27 -7.98
C PRO A 64 -7.22 0.46 -6.64
N PHE A 65 -6.71 -0.13 -5.56
CA PHE A 65 -6.73 0.45 -4.21
C PHE A 65 -5.79 1.64 -4.06
N PHE A 66 -4.88 1.85 -5.02
CA PHE A 66 -3.84 2.87 -4.95
C PHE A 66 -4.03 4.02 -5.95
N LEU A 67 -5.12 4.01 -6.73
CA LEU A 67 -5.35 4.96 -7.82
C LEU A 67 -6.55 5.86 -7.51
N TYR A 68 -6.30 7.07 -6.99
CA TYR A 68 -7.36 8.07 -6.78
C TYR A 68 -7.75 8.80 -8.07
N ASN A 69 -6.88 8.79 -9.08
CA ASN A 69 -7.07 9.50 -10.35
C ASN A 69 -8.07 8.80 -11.30
N ASN A 70 -8.60 7.63 -10.93
CA ASN A 70 -9.58 6.89 -11.70
C ASN A 70 -10.95 6.87 -10.98
N PRO A 71 -11.95 7.65 -11.45
CA PRO A 71 -13.27 7.74 -10.80
C PRO A 71 -14.02 6.41 -10.66
N ARG A 72 -13.66 5.39 -11.45
CA ARG A 72 -14.27 4.05 -11.35
C ARG A 72 -13.67 3.20 -10.24
N LEU A 73 -12.54 3.60 -9.69
CA LEU A 73 -11.77 2.87 -8.69
C LEU A 73 -11.71 3.64 -7.35
N ILE A 74 -12.34 4.82 -7.28
CA ILE A 74 -12.26 5.70 -6.11
C ILE A 74 -12.76 5.03 -4.83
N GLU A 75 -13.81 4.20 -4.93
CA GLU A 75 -14.36 3.45 -3.77
C GLU A 75 -13.34 2.49 -3.16
N MET A 76 -12.49 1.86 -3.97
CA MET A 76 -11.43 0.96 -3.48
C MET A 76 -10.29 1.74 -2.83
N TYR A 77 -9.96 2.91 -3.38
CA TYR A 77 -8.99 3.83 -2.80
C TYR A 77 -9.47 4.40 -1.46
N GLU A 78 -10.74 4.81 -1.38
CA GLU A 78 -11.37 5.29 -0.15
C GLU A 78 -11.38 4.19 0.92
N ALA A 79 -11.75 2.96 0.56
CA ALA A 79 -11.70 1.83 1.49
C ALA A 79 -10.29 1.59 2.04
N LEU A 80 -9.25 1.61 1.20
CA LEU A 80 -7.87 1.48 1.69
C LEU A 80 -7.47 2.67 2.58
N THR A 81 -7.87 3.88 2.20
CA THR A 81 -7.54 5.11 2.95
C THR A 81 -8.18 5.10 4.34
N GLU A 82 -9.42 4.64 4.45
CA GLU A 82 -10.12 4.48 5.73
C GLU A 82 -9.43 3.48 6.64
N GLU A 83 -9.07 2.29 6.12
CA GLU A 83 -8.39 1.25 6.88
C GLU A 83 -6.99 1.70 7.36
N LEU A 84 -6.22 2.39 6.50
CA LEU A 84 -4.93 2.95 6.89
C LEU A 84 -5.07 4.05 7.96
N ALA A 85 -6.11 4.89 7.89
CA ALA A 85 -6.34 5.94 8.86
C ALA A 85 -6.59 5.39 10.27
N LEU A 86 -7.19 4.21 10.41
CA LEU A 86 -7.42 3.54 11.71
C LEU A 86 -6.10 3.26 12.46
N VAL A 87 -4.99 3.12 11.74
CA VAL A 87 -3.64 2.89 12.30
C VAL A 87 -2.72 4.11 12.17
N SER A 88 -3.30 5.29 11.94
CA SER A 88 -2.60 6.58 11.76
C SER A 88 -1.61 6.55 10.60
N LEU A 89 -1.99 5.92 9.49
CA LEU A 89 -1.25 5.88 8.25
C LEU A 89 -2.05 6.51 7.11
N TRP A 90 -1.37 7.07 6.11
CA TRP A 90 -2.02 7.53 4.89
C TRP A 90 -1.24 7.13 3.64
N CYS A 91 -1.96 6.95 2.52
CA CYS A 91 -1.41 6.56 1.23
C CYS A 91 -1.35 7.75 0.27
N GLU A 92 -0.19 7.97 -0.33
CA GLU A 92 0.02 8.90 -1.43
C GLU A 92 0.25 8.11 -2.72
N GLN A 93 -0.58 8.34 -3.74
CA GLN A 93 -0.25 7.89 -5.09
C GLN A 93 0.91 8.73 -5.64
N CYS A 94 2.08 8.13 -5.83
CA CYS A 94 3.24 8.83 -6.39
C CYS A 94 3.25 8.76 -7.93
N THR A 95 2.93 7.59 -8.47
CA THR A 95 2.83 7.33 -9.92
C THR A 95 1.67 6.37 -10.20
N ASP A 96 1.43 6.02 -11.47
CA ASP A 96 0.42 5.02 -11.85
C ASP A 96 0.79 3.56 -11.49
N TRP A 97 1.99 3.35 -10.94
CA TRP A 97 2.57 2.04 -10.62
C TRP A 97 3.20 1.98 -9.21
N CYS A 98 3.23 3.09 -8.47
CA CYS A 98 3.80 3.16 -7.12
C CYS A 98 3.05 4.13 -6.22
N SER A 99 2.93 3.75 -4.95
CA SER A 99 2.41 4.60 -3.87
C SER A 99 3.32 4.55 -2.64
N ALA A 100 3.31 5.63 -1.86
CA ALA A 100 4.05 5.72 -0.60
C ALA A 100 3.07 5.80 0.57
N ILE A 101 3.39 5.10 1.66
CA ILE A 101 2.64 5.11 2.91
C ILE A 101 3.44 5.88 3.94
N TYR A 102 2.81 6.83 4.63
CA TYR A 102 3.43 7.64 5.66
C TYR A 102 2.62 7.56 6.96
N THR A 103 3.24 7.93 8.08
CA THR A 103 2.50 8.22 9.31
C THR A 103 1.72 9.52 9.18
N MET A 104 0.58 9.61 9.86
CA MET A 104 -0.25 10.83 9.91
C MET A 104 0.22 11.84 10.98
N ASP A 105 1.45 11.71 11.49
CA ASP A 105 1.93 12.54 12.59
C ASP A 105 2.36 13.94 12.10
N LYS A 106 1.82 14.96 12.78
CA LYS A 106 2.35 16.34 12.78
C LYS A 106 3.38 16.52 13.88
#